data_AF-A0A6M6A5G1-F1
#
_entry.id   AF-A0A6M6A5G1-F1
#
_cell.length_a   1.000
_cell.length_b   1.000
_cell.length_c   1.000
_cell.angle_alpha   90.00
_cell.angle_beta   90.00
_cell.angle_gamma   90.00
#
_symmetry.space_group_name_H-M   'P 1'
#
loop_
_entity.id
_entity.type
_entity.pdbx_description
1 polymer ?
#
loop_
_entity_poly.entity_id
_entity_poly.type
_entity_poly.pdbx_seq_one_letter_code
_entity_poly.pdbx_strand_id
1 'polypeptide(L)'
;MKKGFIGTIFLCGMLLGCSSPAKNPHPKLLYSLPPAYPYYAQANRIEGDVSVRYNVGVDGKISKVWILKSEPQHLFDSAVIAAMAQWRYETNKPSQGLTKTIYFKLQAPSE
;
A
#
# COMPACT_ATOMS: atom_id res chain seq x y z
N MET A 1 41.16 -30.03 -52.91
CA MET A 1 42.23 -29.70 -51.92
C MET A 1 41.71 -28.64 -50.97
N LYS A 2 41.64 -28.94 -49.66
CA LYS A 2 41.64 -28.00 -48.50
C LYS A 2 40.36 -27.11 -48.38
N LYS A 3 39.61 -26.95 -47.28
CA LYS A 3 39.61 -27.27 -45.83
C LYS A 3 38.15 -27.05 -45.37
N GLY A 4 37.57 -27.87 -44.48
CA GLY A 4 37.39 -27.54 -43.04
C GLY A 4 35.87 -27.41 -42.73
N PHE A 5 35.24 -28.22 -41.89
CA PHE A 5 35.31 -28.38 -40.41
C PHE A 5 34.23 -27.55 -39.70
N ILE A 6 33.48 -28.22 -38.81
CA ILE A 6 32.57 -27.69 -37.75
C ILE A 6 31.17 -27.28 -38.27
N GLY A 7 30.06 -27.74 -37.71
CA GLY A 7 29.85 -28.47 -36.47
C GLY A 7 28.56 -27.97 -35.84
N THR A 8 27.68 -28.92 -35.53
CA THR A 8 26.74 -28.90 -34.41
C THR A 8 25.72 -27.74 -34.37
N ILE A 9 24.51 -28.08 -34.81
CA ILE A 9 23.24 -27.56 -34.30
C ILE A 9 23.34 -27.45 -32.77
N PHE A 10 23.45 -26.22 -32.25
CA PHE A 10 23.23 -25.94 -30.84
C PHE A 10 21.95 -25.12 -30.73
N LEU A 11 20.89 -25.88 -30.48
CA LEU A 11 19.55 -25.43 -30.17
C LEU A 11 19.61 -24.50 -28.94
N CYS A 12 19.73 -23.20 -29.15
CA CYS A 12 19.54 -22.21 -28.09
C CYS A 12 18.03 -22.00 -27.88
N GLY A 13 17.37 -23.04 -27.36
CA GLY A 13 16.05 -22.94 -26.76
C GLY A 13 16.18 -22.38 -25.35
N MET A 14 16.65 -21.13 -25.22
CA MET A 14 16.65 -20.45 -23.93
C MET A 14 15.24 -19.92 -23.70
N LEU A 15 14.47 -20.74 -22.98
CA LEU A 15 13.16 -20.43 -22.43
C LEU A 15 13.21 -19.05 -21.75
N LEU A 16 12.65 -18.05 -22.43
CA LEU A 16 12.22 -16.80 -21.82
C LEU A 16 11.06 -17.15 -20.87
N GLY A 17 11.41 -17.64 -19.69
CA GLY A 17 10.49 -17.75 -18.58
C GLY A 17 10.11 -16.34 -18.14
N CYS A 18 8.97 -15.85 -18.61
CA CYS A 18 8.32 -14.70 -17.99
C CYS A 18 7.99 -15.10 -16.54
N SER A 19 8.83 -14.71 -15.57
CA SER A 19 8.45 -14.75 -14.17
C SER A 19 7.42 -13.64 -13.96
N SER A 20 6.15 -13.93 -14.20
CA SER A 20 5.08 -13.05 -13.74
C SER A 20 5.23 -12.94 -12.22
N PRO A 21 5.41 -11.73 -11.64
CA PRO A 21 5.40 -11.61 -10.20
C PRO A 21 4.07 -12.17 -9.73
N ALA A 22 4.13 -13.20 -8.87
CA ALA A 22 2.94 -13.79 -8.27
C ALA A 22 2.11 -12.62 -7.73
N LYS A 23 0.90 -12.46 -8.28
CA LYS A 23 -0.05 -11.44 -7.85
C LYS A 23 -0.47 -11.82 -6.44
N ASN A 24 0.34 -11.45 -5.44
CA ASN A 24 -0.02 -11.60 -4.04
C ASN A 24 -1.25 -10.70 -3.84
N PRO A 25 -2.45 -11.28 -3.70
CA PRO A 25 -3.65 -10.47 -3.58
C PRO A 25 -3.53 -9.71 -2.27
N HIS A 26 -3.54 -8.38 -2.33
CA HIS A 26 -3.60 -7.55 -1.13
C HIS A 26 -4.80 -8.00 -0.28
N PRO A 27 -4.66 -8.06 1.05
CA PRO A 27 -5.74 -8.49 1.92
C PRO A 27 -6.93 -7.55 1.75
N LYS A 28 -8.14 -8.10 1.78
CA LYS A 28 -9.35 -7.29 1.69
C LYS A 28 -9.53 -6.51 2.99
N LEU A 29 -9.79 -5.20 2.90
CA LEU A 29 -10.18 -4.38 4.05
C LEU A 29 -11.63 -4.74 4.42
N LEU A 30 -11.83 -5.30 5.61
CA LEU A 30 -13.14 -5.76 6.07
C LEU A 30 -13.85 -4.69 6.91
N TYR A 31 -13.09 -3.94 7.69
CA TYR A 31 -13.61 -2.88 8.54
C TYR A 31 -12.65 -1.70 8.56
N SER A 32 -13.19 -0.50 8.35
CA SER A 32 -12.45 0.74 8.48
C SER A 32 -13.35 1.86 8.96
N LEU A 33 -12.91 2.52 10.03
CA LEU A 33 -13.47 3.80 10.45
C LEU A 33 -12.65 4.94 9.84
N PRO A 34 -13.30 6.02 9.35
CA PRO A 34 -12.56 7.22 8.97
C PRO A 34 -11.88 7.83 10.21
N PRO A 35 -10.73 8.51 10.04
CA PRO A 35 -10.12 9.25 11.12
C PRO A 35 -11.00 10.41 11.59
N ALA A 36 -10.98 10.66 12.89
CA ALA A 36 -11.64 11.82 13.47
C ALA A 36 -11.01 13.10 12.92
N TYR A 37 -11.82 14.06 12.51
CA TYR A 37 -11.32 15.35 12.06
C TYR A 37 -10.80 16.14 13.28
N PRO A 38 -9.53 16.57 13.31
CA PRO A 38 -9.01 17.38 14.42
C PRO A 38 -9.85 18.65 14.61
N TYR A 39 -10.29 18.92 15.84
CA TYR A 39 -11.17 20.06 16.15
C TYR A 39 -10.62 21.40 15.64
N TYR A 40 -9.32 21.64 15.88
CA TYR A 40 -8.64 22.84 15.39
C TYR A 40 -8.71 22.96 13.86
N ALA A 41 -8.47 21.87 13.14
CA ALA A 41 -8.51 21.87 11.68
C ALA A 41 -9.94 22.12 11.17
N GLN A 42 -10.93 21.49 11.80
CA GLN A 42 -12.35 21.67 11.44
C GLN A 42 -12.81 23.13 11.66
N ALA A 43 -12.51 23.69 12.84
CA ALA A 43 -12.90 25.05 13.20
C ALA A 43 -12.29 26.11 12.26
N ASN A 44 -11.05 25.86 11.80
CA ASN A 44 -10.33 26.76 10.91
C ASN A 44 -10.46 26.39 9.43
N ARG A 45 -11.33 25.42 9.08
CA ARG A 45 -11.57 24.98 7.70
C ARG A 45 -10.28 24.54 6.98
N ILE A 46 -9.36 23.92 7.71
CA ILE A 46 -8.07 23.43 7.20
C ILE A 46 -8.25 22.01 6.67
N GLU A 47 -8.06 21.83 5.37
CA GLU A 47 -8.03 20.53 4.70
C GLU A 47 -6.60 19.98 4.60
N GLY A 48 -6.47 18.69 4.26
CA GLY A 48 -5.16 18.10 4.07
C GLY A 48 -5.17 16.64 3.61
N ASP A 49 -3.98 16.05 3.57
CA ASP A 49 -3.76 14.65 3.24
C ASP A 49 -2.63 14.03 4.06
N VAL A 50 -2.77 12.74 4.36
CA VAL A 50 -1.75 11.94 5.02
C VAL A 50 -1.55 10.66 4.22
N SER A 51 -0.32 10.44 3.76
CA SER A 51 0.08 9.19 3.11
C SER A 51 0.83 8.32 4.11
N VAL A 52 0.40 7.07 4.24
CA VAL A 52 0.92 6.12 5.22
C VAL A 52 1.37 4.83 4.56
N ARG A 53 2.47 4.27 5.06
CA ARG A 53 2.90 2.89 4.80
C ARG A 53 2.63 2.04 6.04
N TYR A 54 2.17 0.81 5.86
CA TYR A 54 1.87 -0.08 6.98
C TYR A 54 1.92 -1.55 6.57
N ASN A 55 1.87 -2.42 7.57
CA ASN A 55 1.82 -3.86 7.40
C ASN A 55 0.51 -4.41 7.96
N VAL A 56 0.08 -5.57 7.44
CA VAL A 56 -1.06 -6.34 7.95
C VAL A 56 -0.53 -7.68 8.46
N GLY A 57 -0.88 -8.02 9.70
CA GLY A 57 -0.55 -9.28 10.34
C GLY A 57 -1.46 -10.43 9.91
N VAL A 58 -1.12 -11.65 10.36
CA VAL A 58 -1.94 -12.85 10.11
C VAL A 58 -3.34 -12.75 10.75
N ASP A 59 -3.47 -12.01 11.84
CA ASP A 59 -4.72 -11.75 12.54
C ASP A 59 -5.56 -10.62 11.90
N GLY A 60 -5.13 -10.10 10.74
CA GLY A 60 -5.82 -9.04 10.02
C GLY A 60 -5.65 -7.65 10.65
N LYS A 61 -4.81 -7.51 11.69
CA LYS A 61 -4.54 -6.19 12.30
C LYS A 61 -3.42 -5.47 11.58
N ILE A 62 -3.48 -4.15 11.60
CA ILE A 62 -2.40 -3.29 11.11
C ILE A 62 -1.27 -3.26 12.13
N SER A 63 -0.03 -3.28 11.65
CA SER A 63 1.19 -3.08 12.44
C SER A 63 2.19 -2.22 11.68
N LYS A 64 3.17 -1.66 12.40
CA LYS A 64 4.26 -0.83 11.87
C LYS A 64 3.76 0.24 10.90
N VAL A 65 3.06 1.25 11.44
CA VAL A 65 2.58 2.39 10.63
C VAL A 65 3.70 3.43 10.52
N TRP A 66 3.98 3.87 9.29
CA TRP A 66 4.89 4.96 8.98
C TRP A 66 4.15 6.05 8.22
N ILE A 67 4.28 7.30 8.66
CA ILE A 67 3.83 8.46 7.90
C ILE A 67 4.87 8.75 6.82
N LEU A 68 4.47 8.70 5.56
CA LEU A 68 5.33 9.03 4.41
C LEU A 68 5.25 10.52 4.05
N LYS A 69 4.04 11.08 4.15
CA LYS A 69 3.74 12.49 3.87
C LYS A 69 2.57 12.91 4.75
N SER A 70 2.61 14.14 5.24
CA SER A 70 1.51 14.77 5.96
C SER A 70 1.47 16.25 5.60
N GLU A 71 0.32 16.71 5.11
CA GLU A 71 0.08 18.10 4.76
C GLU A 71 -1.28 18.54 5.31
N PRO A 72 -1.36 19.56 6.17
CA PRO A 72 -0.26 20.23 6.87
C PRO A 72 0.48 19.30 7.82
N GLN A 73 1.78 19.56 8.02
CA GLN A 73 2.64 18.70 8.81
C GLN A 73 2.06 18.43 10.21
N HIS A 74 2.00 17.15 10.58
CA HIS A 74 1.63 16.64 11.90
C HIS A 74 0.20 16.91 12.38
N LEU A 75 -0.59 17.72 11.67
CA LEU A 75 -1.93 18.10 12.10
C LEU A 75 -2.90 16.91 12.12
N PHE A 76 -2.74 15.98 11.19
CA PHE A 76 -3.67 14.86 10.98
C PHE A 76 -3.09 13.49 11.38
N ASP A 77 -1.80 13.41 11.72
CA ASP A 77 -1.07 12.15 11.92
C ASP A 77 -1.69 11.28 13.02
N SER A 78 -1.98 11.89 14.17
CA SER A 78 -2.52 11.17 15.34
C SER A 78 -3.91 10.59 15.08
N ALA A 79 -4.77 11.34 14.39
CA ALA A 79 -6.09 10.89 14.00
C ALA A 79 -6.03 9.70 13.03
N VAL A 80 -5.10 9.74 12.07
CA VAL A 80 -4.85 8.64 11.14
C VAL A 80 -4.36 7.39 11.87
N ILE A 81 -3.35 7.53 12.74
CA ILE A 81 -2.80 6.40 13.50
C ILE A 81 -3.88 5.75 14.38
N ALA A 82 -4.68 6.56 15.09
CA ALA A 82 -5.76 6.07 15.94
C ALA A 82 -6.83 5.32 15.14
N ALA A 83 -7.22 5.83 13.96
CA ALA A 83 -8.20 5.17 13.10
C ALA A 83 -7.68 3.85 12.54
N MET A 84 -6.44 3.84 12.06
CA MET A 84 -5.81 2.63 11.50
C MET A 84 -5.64 1.53 12.54
N ALA A 85 -5.43 1.87 13.82
CA ALA A 85 -5.42 0.88 14.89
C ALA A 85 -6.76 0.10 15.02
N GLN A 86 -7.87 0.70 14.58
CA GLN A 86 -9.20 0.08 14.56
C GLN A 86 -9.51 -0.67 13.27
N TRP A 87 -8.73 -0.48 12.20
CA TRP A 87 -8.99 -1.16 10.93
C TRP A 87 -8.73 -2.66 11.02
N ARG A 88 -9.52 -3.44 10.28
CA ARG A 88 -9.39 -4.88 10.19
C ARG A 88 -9.39 -5.33 8.74
N TYR A 89 -8.39 -6.13 8.41
CA TYR A 89 -8.22 -6.79 7.13
C TYR A 89 -8.60 -8.27 7.24
N GLU A 90 -8.73 -8.92 6.08
CA GLU A 90 -8.88 -10.37 5.99
C GLU A 90 -7.73 -11.10 6.70
N THR A 91 -8.07 -12.04 7.58
CA THR A 91 -7.12 -12.87 8.31
C THR A 91 -6.42 -13.87 7.40
N ASN A 92 -5.28 -14.42 7.82
CA ASN A 92 -4.47 -15.39 7.07
C ASN A 92 -3.91 -14.86 5.74
N LYS A 93 -3.88 -13.53 5.56
CA LYS A 93 -3.25 -12.85 4.41
C LYS A 93 -2.31 -11.74 4.87
N PRO A 94 -1.20 -12.07 5.56
CA PRO A 94 -0.24 -11.05 5.98
C PRO A 94 0.33 -10.33 4.75
N SER A 95 0.56 -9.02 4.88
CA SER A 95 1.10 -8.19 3.80
C SER A 95 1.98 -7.10 4.36
N GLN A 96 3.00 -6.71 3.60
CA GLN A 96 4.02 -5.76 4.04
C GLN A 96 4.09 -4.58 3.08
N GLY A 97 4.31 -3.38 3.62
CA GLY A 97 4.53 -2.18 2.84
C GLY A 97 3.32 -1.74 2.02
N LEU A 98 2.11 -1.99 2.51
CA LEU A 98 0.90 -1.42 1.93
C LEU A 98 0.94 0.09 2.13
N THR A 99 0.43 0.83 1.15
CA THR A 99 0.36 2.29 1.20
C THR A 99 -1.09 2.75 1.06
N LYS A 100 -1.48 3.80 1.78
CA LYS A 100 -2.77 4.47 1.61
C LYS A 100 -2.64 5.96 1.84
N THR A 101 -3.36 6.76 1.06
CA THR A 101 -3.51 8.20 1.29
C THR A 101 -4.90 8.47 1.82
N ILE A 102 -4.98 9.27 2.89
CA ILE A 102 -6.22 9.65 3.54
C ILE A 102 -6.37 11.16 3.41
N TYR A 103 -7.50 11.57 2.86
CA TYR A 103 -7.81 12.99 2.62
C TYR A 103 -8.77 13.50 3.68
N PHE A 104 -8.45 14.66 4.25
CA PHE A 104 -9.30 15.41 5.15
C PHE A 104 -9.95 16.55 4.37
N LYS A 105 -11.20 16.33 3.96
CA LYS A 105 -12.01 17.29 3.19
C LYS A 105 -13.24 17.71 4.01
N LEU A 106 -13.60 18.98 3.94
CA LEU A 106 -14.74 19.54 4.69
C LEU A 106 -16.08 19.26 4.01
N GLN A 107 -16.02 19.04 2.69
CA GLN A 107 -17.16 18.62 1.89
C GLN A 107 -16.90 17.19 1.45
N ALA A 108 -17.93 16.35 1.52
CA ALA A 108 -17.87 15.04 0.86
C ALA A 108 -17.60 15.29 -0.64
N PRO A 109 -16.75 14.47 -1.31
CA PRO A 109 -16.71 14.48 -2.76
C PRO A 109 -18.14 14.32 -3.26
N SER A 110 -18.58 15.20 -4.16
CA SER A 110 -19.82 14.96 -4.91
C SER A 110 -19.65 13.62 -5.64
N GLU A 111 -20.52 12.67 -5.32
CA GLU A 111 -20.59 11.35 -5.96
C GLU A 111 -20.80 11.45 -7.48
#